data_AF-A0A1R2B0N1-F1
#
_entry.id   AF-A0A1R2B0N1-F1
#
_cell.length_a   1.000
_cell.length_b   1.000
_cell.length_c   1.000
_cell.angle_alpha   90.00
_cell.angle_beta   90.00
_cell.angle_gamma   90.00
#
_symmetry.space_group_name_H-M   'P 1'
#
loop_
_entity.id
_entity.type
_entity.pdbx_description
1 polymer ?
#
loop_
_entity_poly.entity_id
_entity_poly.type
_entity_poly.pdbx_seq_one_letter_code
_entity_poly.pdbx_strand_id
1 'polypeptide(L)'
;MDIEIDSQNLEKAVQELFAYAYTTNNNLDDDSFLGDDSKSIDNLNPFEFKENFKFLIMDLLKFKKQHKNTRKAELVLRNSQFEALYEKLEFEVKKHMRNEYQLKLHIENHQNRIEELEISESKDIALIKGLEEKCNGKKNPKSSEIDKIRKEMEEKIRNLLEVGEKKDKALRKIEYENIKLKTLLEEKIREYDSIKKELVKINKMTPAKKDPIFGLQNSFKKKHELNKSQNLLERSESLREYSHIKRKSISELDLESNKSLNIKKDSKEPKSADIMTRGQKRRFTEKLNSSRKSNN
;
A
#
# COMPACT_ATOMS: atom_id res chain seq x y z
N MET A 1 41.35 84.12 -50.49
CA MET A 1 42.15 84.44 -49.29
C MET A 1 42.93 83.19 -48.98
N ASP A 2 44.17 83.14 -49.43
CA ASP A 2 45.06 82.06 -49.07
C ASP A 2 45.42 82.26 -47.60
N ILE A 3 45.07 81.28 -46.77
CA ILE A 3 45.48 81.29 -45.37
C ILE A 3 46.96 80.92 -45.39
N GLU A 4 47.83 81.92 -45.28
CA GLU A 4 49.25 81.68 -44.98
C GLU A 4 49.34 81.08 -43.59
N ILE A 5 49.42 79.74 -43.55
CA ILE A 5 49.69 79.02 -42.32
C ILE A 5 51.19 79.17 -42.06
N ASP A 6 51.52 79.94 -41.03
CA ASP A 6 52.89 80.01 -40.54
C ASP A 6 53.30 78.62 -40.01
N SER A 7 54.12 77.93 -40.80
CA SER A 7 54.54 76.56 -40.56
C SER A 7 55.25 76.39 -39.21
N GLN A 8 55.95 77.42 -38.73
CA GLN A 8 56.67 77.36 -37.45
C GLN A 8 55.71 77.46 -36.26
N ASN A 9 54.70 78.33 -36.37
CA ASN A 9 53.65 78.44 -35.35
C ASN A 9 52.77 77.18 -35.29
N LEU A 10 52.53 76.54 -36.44
CA LEU A 10 51.80 75.27 -36.48
C LEU A 10 52.59 74.13 -35.82
N GLU A 11 53.88 74.00 -36.12
CA GLU A 11 54.73 72.96 -35.54
C GLU A 11 54.80 73.07 -34.01
N LYS A 12 54.98 74.30 -33.51
CA LYS A 12 54.99 74.58 -32.06
C LYS A 12 53.64 74.24 -31.42
N ALA A 13 52.52 74.61 -32.04
CA ALA A 13 51.19 74.29 -31.50
C ALA A 13 50.93 72.77 -31.46
N VAL A 14 51.43 72.01 -32.43
CA VAL A 14 51.32 70.55 -32.44
C VAL A 14 52.23 69.92 -31.37
N GLN A 15 53.43 70.45 -31.15
CA GLN A 15 54.34 70.04 -30.08
C GLN A 15 53.74 70.25 -28.69
N GLU A 16 53.18 71.43 -28.43
CA GLU A 16 52.48 71.72 -27.17
C GLU A 16 51.28 70.78 -26.98
N LEU A 17 50.52 70.49 -28.04
CA LEU A 17 49.40 69.57 -27.99
C LEU A 17 49.83 68.12 -27.71
N PHE A 18 50.92 67.64 -28.32
CA PHE A 18 51.46 66.32 -28.02
C PHE A 18 51.96 66.24 -26.59
N ALA A 19 52.76 67.20 -26.13
CA ALA A 19 53.28 67.22 -24.78
C ALA A 19 52.15 67.20 -23.76
N TYR A 20 51.11 68.00 -23.99
CA TYR A 20 49.91 68.00 -23.16
C TYR A 20 49.18 66.66 -23.18
N ALA A 21 48.94 66.08 -24.36
CA ALA A 21 48.24 64.80 -24.50
C ALA A 21 49.02 63.62 -23.89
N TYR A 22 50.33 63.58 -24.11
CA TYR A 22 51.26 62.58 -23.58
C TYR A 22 51.32 62.65 -22.05
N THR A 23 51.54 63.85 -21.49
CA THR A 23 51.56 64.06 -20.03
C THR A 23 50.23 63.68 -19.40
N THR A 24 49.12 64.09 -20.00
CA THR A 24 47.79 63.79 -19.50
C THR A 24 47.48 62.29 -19.58
N ASN A 25 47.89 61.61 -20.64
CA ASN A 25 47.71 60.15 -20.76
C ASN A 25 48.52 59.39 -19.70
N ASN A 26 49.80 59.73 -19.52
CA ASN A 26 50.64 59.05 -18.52
C ASN A 26 50.15 59.29 -17.08
N ASN A 27 49.63 60.49 -16.78
CA ASN A 27 49.01 60.78 -15.48
C ASN A 27 47.74 59.96 -15.21
N LEU A 28 47.04 59.48 -16.26
CA LEU A 28 45.87 58.61 -16.10
C LEU A 28 46.25 57.16 -15.81
N ASP A 29 47.47 56.76 -16.18
CA ASP A 29 47.97 55.39 -16.03
C ASP A 29 48.73 55.18 -14.69
N ASP A 30 48.71 56.15 -13.76
CA ASP A 30 49.40 56.13 -12.45
C ASP A 30 50.93 55.86 -12.54
N ASP A 31 51.53 56.03 -13.71
CA ASP A 31 52.97 55.97 -13.89
C ASP A 31 53.59 57.25 -13.31
N SER A 32 54.28 57.10 -12.17
CA SER A 32 54.86 58.21 -11.41
C SER A 32 55.84 59.01 -12.27
N PHE A 33 55.49 60.27 -12.53
CA PHE A 33 56.25 61.22 -13.34
C PHE A 33 57.66 61.46 -12.75
N LEU A 34 58.71 60.92 -13.38
CA LEU A 34 60.07 61.44 -13.22
C LEU A 34 60.16 62.70 -14.08
N GLY A 35 60.35 63.86 -13.46
CA GLY A 35 60.34 65.18 -14.13
C GLY A 35 61.33 65.38 -15.30
N ASP A 36 62.17 64.39 -15.59
CA ASP A 36 63.14 64.37 -16.69
C ASP A 36 62.53 63.99 -18.06
N ASP A 37 61.34 63.37 -18.11
CA ASP A 37 60.73 62.96 -19.40
C ASP A 37 60.12 64.13 -20.18
N SER A 38 59.65 65.17 -19.50
CA SER A 38 59.10 66.38 -20.14
C SER A 38 60.12 67.11 -21.01
N LYS A 39 61.38 67.16 -20.57
CA LYS A 39 62.50 67.79 -21.31
C LYS A 39 63.00 66.94 -22.47
N SER A 40 62.68 65.64 -22.49
CA SER A 40 63.05 64.74 -23.58
C SER A 40 62.14 64.92 -24.80
N ILE A 41 60.93 65.44 -24.62
CA ILE A 41 59.98 65.74 -25.71
C ILE A 41 60.46 66.93 -26.55
N ASP A 42 61.02 67.96 -25.91
CA ASP A 42 61.55 69.16 -26.57
C ASP A 42 62.81 68.88 -27.41
N ASN A 43 63.47 67.73 -27.19
CA ASN A 43 64.69 67.32 -27.89
C ASN A 43 64.44 66.27 -28.99
N LEU A 44 63.18 65.89 -29.26
CA LEU A 44 62.85 64.91 -30.31
C LEU A 44 63.02 65.51 -31.71
N ASN A 45 63.59 64.72 -32.62
CA ASN A 45 63.62 65.06 -34.03
C ASN A 45 62.18 65.14 -34.59
N PRO A 46 61.83 66.15 -35.43
CA PRO A 46 60.49 66.29 -36.01
C PRO A 46 59.87 65.01 -36.60
N PHE A 47 60.68 64.11 -37.16
CA PHE A 47 60.20 62.82 -37.67
C PHE A 47 59.77 61.86 -36.55
N GLU A 48 60.57 61.72 -35.50
CA GLU A 48 60.29 60.86 -34.35
C GLU A 48 59.09 61.39 -33.56
N PHE A 49 59.03 62.70 -33.39
CA PHE A 49 57.89 63.39 -32.80
C PHE A 49 56.59 63.04 -33.54
N LYS A 50 56.59 63.10 -34.87
CA LYS A 50 55.40 62.81 -35.69
C LYS A 50 54.95 61.35 -35.57
N GLU A 51 55.88 60.39 -35.59
CA GLU A 51 55.53 58.97 -35.42
C GLU A 51 55.06 58.66 -33.99
N ASN A 52 55.67 59.25 -32.96
CA ASN A 52 55.22 59.12 -31.57
C ASN A 52 53.83 59.73 -31.36
N PHE A 53 53.56 60.91 -31.93
CA PHE A 53 52.24 61.55 -31.90
C PHE A 53 51.18 60.67 -32.57
N LYS A 54 51.50 60.12 -33.75
CA LYS A 54 50.63 59.21 -34.49
C LYS A 54 50.36 57.92 -33.71
N PHE A 55 51.38 57.34 -33.07
CA PHE A 55 51.23 56.15 -32.24
C PHE A 55 50.30 56.40 -31.05
N LEU A 56 50.54 57.50 -30.30
CA LEU A 56 49.70 57.91 -29.18
C LEU A 56 48.23 58.11 -29.61
N ILE A 57 47.99 58.83 -30.72
CA ILE A 57 46.64 59.01 -31.25
C ILE A 57 45.99 57.69 -31.63
N MET A 58 46.73 56.80 -32.31
CA MET A 58 46.21 55.50 -32.72
C MET A 58 45.82 54.64 -31.52
N ASP A 59 46.60 54.66 -30.45
CA ASP A 59 46.31 53.89 -29.24
C ASP A 59 45.13 54.49 -28.46
N LEU A 60 45.05 55.81 -28.31
CA LEU A 60 43.87 56.49 -27.75
C LEU A 60 42.59 56.17 -28.55
N LEU A 61 42.68 56.14 -29.89
CA LEU A 61 41.55 55.80 -30.75
C LEU A 61 41.16 54.31 -30.65
N LYS A 62 42.13 53.40 -30.52
CA LYS A 62 41.86 51.97 -30.26
C LYS A 62 41.18 51.77 -28.91
N PHE A 63 41.70 52.40 -27.85
CA PHE A 63 41.11 52.36 -26.51
C PHE A 63 39.67 52.87 -26.54
N LYS A 64 39.43 54.05 -27.15
CA LYS A 64 38.08 54.59 -27.33
C LYS A 64 37.17 53.63 -28.11
N LYS A 65 37.67 52.98 -29.16
CA LYS A 65 36.90 52.00 -29.94
C LYS A 65 36.53 50.77 -29.12
N GLN A 66 37.46 50.26 -28.30
CA GLN A 66 37.25 49.11 -27.44
C GLN A 66 36.23 49.45 -26.33
N HIS A 67 36.43 50.54 -25.60
CA HIS A 67 35.62 50.89 -24.44
C HIS A 67 34.25 51.50 -24.75
N LYS A 68 34.05 52.08 -25.95
CA LYS A 68 32.74 52.62 -26.37
C LYS A 68 31.64 51.54 -26.43
N ASN A 69 32.02 50.28 -26.67
CA ASN A 69 31.08 49.18 -26.81
C ASN A 69 31.00 48.26 -25.58
N THR A 70 32.06 48.18 -24.76
CA THR A 70 32.12 47.26 -23.61
C THR A 70 31.05 47.55 -22.57
N ARG A 71 30.91 48.81 -22.14
CA ARG A 71 29.92 49.18 -21.11
C ARG A 71 28.48 48.93 -21.56
N LYS A 72 28.18 49.19 -22.84
CA LYS A 72 26.84 48.92 -23.40
C LYS A 72 26.59 47.42 -23.51
N ALA A 73 27.58 46.64 -23.94
CA ALA A 73 27.48 45.19 -24.03
C ALA A 73 27.30 44.53 -22.65
N GLU A 74 28.05 44.98 -21.63
CA GLU A 74 27.92 44.54 -20.24
C GLU A 74 26.53 44.84 -19.67
N LEU A 75 26.00 46.04 -19.92
CA LEU A 75 24.65 46.40 -19.49
C LEU A 75 23.59 45.52 -20.15
N VAL A 76 23.71 45.22 -21.45
CA VAL A 76 22.79 44.32 -22.16
C VAL A 76 22.87 42.90 -21.60
N LEU A 77 24.08 42.38 -21.35
CA LEU A 77 24.27 41.06 -20.76
C LEU A 77 23.64 40.99 -19.36
N ARG A 78 23.90 41.99 -18.52
CA ARG A 78 23.34 42.08 -17.18
C ARG A 78 21.81 42.17 -17.21
N ASN A 79 21.26 42.94 -18.16
CA ASN A 79 19.82 43.02 -18.35
C ASN A 79 19.22 41.67 -18.74
N SER A 80 19.85 40.96 -19.69
CA SER A 80 19.41 39.61 -20.08
C SER A 80 19.45 38.61 -18.92
N GLN A 81 20.45 38.70 -18.04
CA GLN A 81 20.51 37.86 -16.83
C GLN A 81 19.38 38.19 -15.86
N PHE A 82 19.05 39.47 -15.68
CA PHE A 82 17.93 39.88 -14.83
C PHE A 82 16.59 39.43 -15.39
N GLU A 83 16.36 39.54 -16.70
CA GLU A 83 15.16 39.02 -17.35
C GLU A 83 15.03 37.50 -17.12
N ALA A 84 16.11 36.74 -17.30
CA ALA A 84 16.07 35.29 -17.06
C ALA A 84 15.79 34.93 -15.59
N LEU A 85 16.28 35.73 -14.63
CA LEU A 85 15.95 35.55 -13.21
C LEU A 85 14.49 35.93 -12.92
N TYR A 86 14.00 36.98 -13.56
CA TYR A 86 12.61 37.43 -13.43
C TYR A 86 11.63 36.38 -13.96
N GLU A 87 11.88 35.83 -15.15
CA GLU A 87 11.09 34.74 -15.73
C GLU A 87 11.06 33.48 -14.83
N LYS A 88 12.20 33.11 -14.23
CA LYS A 88 12.27 32.00 -13.27
C LYS A 88 11.41 32.27 -12.03
N LEU A 89 11.50 33.48 -11.49
CA LEU A 89 10.72 33.87 -10.32
C LEU A 89 9.22 33.89 -10.65
N GLU A 90 8.82 34.43 -11.81
CA GLU A 90 7.44 34.38 -12.26
C GLU A 90 6.92 32.94 -12.39
N PHE A 91 7.74 32.04 -12.94
CA PHE A 91 7.38 30.63 -13.08
C PHE A 91 7.17 29.97 -11.71
N GLU A 92 8.06 30.24 -10.76
CA GLU A 92 7.96 29.72 -9.40
C GLU A 92 6.72 30.26 -8.68
N VAL A 93 6.42 31.55 -8.78
CA VAL A 93 5.18 32.15 -8.25
C VAL A 93 3.94 31.48 -8.88
N LYS A 94 3.92 31.30 -10.20
CA LYS A 94 2.83 30.58 -10.90
C LYS A 94 2.68 29.14 -10.42
N LYS A 95 3.79 28.45 -10.12
CA LYS A 95 3.79 27.10 -9.54
C LYS A 95 3.22 27.10 -8.11
N HIS A 96 3.66 28.03 -7.25
CA HIS A 96 3.15 28.14 -5.88
C HIS A 96 1.64 28.41 -5.85
N MET A 97 1.13 29.33 -6.68
CA MET A 97 -0.30 29.60 -6.78
C MET A 97 -1.11 28.34 -7.17
N ARG A 98 -0.60 27.52 -8.10
CA ARG A 98 -1.25 26.26 -8.48
C ARG A 98 -1.28 25.27 -7.33
N ASN A 99 -0.15 25.11 -6.64
CA ASN A 99 -0.06 24.21 -5.49
C ASN A 99 -0.98 24.65 -4.35
N GLU A 100 -1.03 25.95 -4.06
CA GLU A 100 -1.92 26.53 -3.05
C GLU A 100 -3.39 26.25 -3.41
N TYR A 101 -3.78 26.46 -4.67
CA TYR A 101 -5.14 26.17 -5.13
C TYR A 101 -5.49 24.67 -4.97
N GLN A 102 -4.57 23.77 -5.33
CA GLN A 102 -4.75 22.33 -5.15
C GLN A 102 -4.91 21.95 -3.68
N LEU A 103 -4.06 22.50 -2.81
CA LEU A 103 -4.13 22.27 -1.36
C LEU A 103 -5.46 22.77 -0.79
N LYS A 104 -5.93 23.94 -1.23
CA LYS A 104 -7.22 24.49 -0.81
C LYS A 104 -8.38 23.57 -1.19
N LEU A 105 -8.38 23.03 -2.41
CA LEU A 105 -9.38 22.05 -2.85
C LEU A 105 -9.32 20.76 -2.03
N HIS A 106 -8.12 20.28 -1.69
CA HIS A 106 -7.96 19.12 -0.82
C HIS A 106 -8.52 19.37 0.59
N ILE A 107 -8.24 20.53 1.17
CA ILE A 107 -8.77 20.92 2.48
C ILE A 107 -10.30 20.94 2.43
N GLU A 108 -10.89 21.58 1.42
CA GLU A 108 -12.35 21.65 1.24
C GLU A 108 -12.97 20.25 1.11
N ASN A 109 -12.37 19.37 0.31
CA ASN A 109 -12.83 17.98 0.17
C ASN A 109 -12.77 17.21 1.50
N HIS A 110 -11.69 17.39 2.27
CA HIS A 110 -11.56 16.73 3.57
C HIS A 110 -12.55 17.26 4.60
N GLN A 111 -12.81 18.58 4.60
CA GLN A 111 -13.84 19.19 5.45
C GLN A 111 -15.22 18.64 5.14
N ASN A 112 -15.61 18.59 3.86
CA ASN A 112 -16.88 18.00 3.45
C ASN A 112 -16.98 16.53 3.89
N ARG A 113 -15.89 15.76 3.78
CA ARG A 113 -15.88 14.36 4.21
C ARG A 113 -16.02 14.20 5.73
N ILE A 114 -15.44 15.10 6.51
CA ILE A 114 -15.60 15.11 7.97
C ILE A 114 -17.07 15.40 8.31
N GLU A 115 -17.68 16.41 7.70
CA GLU A 115 -19.09 16.74 7.91
C GLU A 115 -20.02 15.56 7.58
N GLU A 116 -19.77 14.85 6.47
CA GLU A 116 -20.53 13.63 6.13
C GLU A 116 -20.41 12.54 7.20
N LEU A 117 -19.20 12.34 7.75
CA LEU A 117 -18.95 11.34 8.79
C LEU A 117 -19.63 11.73 10.10
N GLU A 118 -19.59 13.00 10.51
CA GLU A 118 -20.27 13.51 11.70
C GLU A 118 -21.80 13.34 11.60
N ILE A 119 -22.36 13.56 10.41
CA ILE A 119 -23.78 13.29 10.13
C ILE A 119 -24.08 11.80 10.24
N SER A 120 -23.21 10.92 9.72
CA SER A 120 -23.37 9.46 9.81
C SER A 120 -23.30 8.99 11.27
N GLU A 121 -22.29 9.45 12.01
CA GLU A 121 -22.10 9.14 13.43
C GLU A 121 -23.33 9.54 14.24
N SER A 122 -23.86 10.74 14.01
CA SER A 122 -25.06 11.23 14.70
C SER A 122 -26.27 10.32 14.44
N LYS A 123 -26.43 9.81 13.20
CA LYS A 123 -27.49 8.85 12.84
C LYS A 123 -27.30 7.51 13.53
N ASP A 124 -26.07 7.01 13.56
CA ASP A 124 -25.73 5.73 14.18
C ASP A 124 -25.94 5.79 15.69
N ILE A 125 -25.53 6.87 16.36
CA ILE A 125 -25.79 7.12 17.77
C ILE A 125 -27.29 7.14 18.06
N ALA A 126 -28.09 7.83 17.24
CA ALA A 126 -29.54 7.86 17.41
C ALA A 126 -30.17 6.47 17.23
N LEU A 127 -29.68 5.69 16.27
CA LEU A 127 -30.12 4.32 16.03
C LEU A 127 -29.76 3.38 17.19
N ILE A 128 -28.53 3.47 17.70
CA ILE A 128 -28.07 2.70 18.86
C ILE A 128 -28.96 3.00 20.07
N LYS A 129 -29.18 4.28 20.39
CA LYS A 129 -30.08 4.68 21.49
C LYS A 129 -31.47 4.10 21.32
N GLY A 130 -32.05 4.18 20.12
CA GLY A 130 -33.37 3.61 19.83
C GLY A 130 -33.43 2.08 19.96
N LEU A 131 -32.33 1.38 19.67
CA LEU A 131 -32.23 -0.08 19.88
C LEU A 131 -32.04 -0.43 21.36
N GLU A 132 -31.20 0.33 22.08
CA GLU A 132 -30.99 0.16 23.53
C GLU A 132 -32.30 0.35 24.30
N GLU A 133 -33.08 1.37 23.98
CA GLU A 133 -34.41 1.59 24.56
C GLU A 133 -35.36 0.41 24.28
N LYS A 134 -35.36 -0.14 23.06
CA LYS A 134 -36.17 -1.32 22.70
C LYS A 134 -35.71 -2.59 23.42
N CYS A 135 -34.41 -2.74 23.68
CA CYS A 135 -33.87 -3.85 24.45
C CYS A 135 -34.18 -3.70 25.95
N ASN A 136 -34.01 -2.50 26.50
CA ASN A 136 -34.24 -2.22 27.92
C ASN A 136 -35.72 -2.17 28.30
N GLY A 137 -36.60 -1.71 27.40
CA GLY A 137 -38.06 -1.80 27.53
C GLY A 137 -38.58 -3.25 27.49
N LYS A 138 -37.77 -4.19 27.00
CA LYS A 138 -38.00 -5.64 27.05
C LYS A 138 -37.28 -6.31 28.24
N LYS A 139 -37.15 -5.64 29.39
CA LYS A 139 -37.03 -6.33 30.69
C LYS A 139 -38.33 -7.10 30.95
N ASN A 140 -38.50 -8.20 30.21
CA ASN A 140 -39.61 -9.12 30.31
C ASN A 140 -39.62 -9.73 31.72
N PRO A 141 -40.76 -9.79 32.41
CA PRO A 141 -40.94 -10.61 33.62
C PRO A 141 -40.89 -12.14 33.34
N LYS A 142 -40.36 -12.56 32.18
CA LYS A 142 -40.22 -13.97 31.75
C LYS A 142 -38.90 -14.62 32.16
N SER A 143 -38.05 -13.95 32.95
CA SER A 143 -36.81 -14.56 33.46
C SER A 143 -37.10 -15.84 34.25
N SER A 144 -38.21 -15.92 34.99
CA SER A 144 -38.55 -17.11 35.78
C SER A 144 -38.72 -18.38 34.94
N GLU A 145 -39.27 -18.28 33.73
CA GLU A 145 -39.57 -19.45 32.90
C GLU A 145 -38.33 -19.91 32.14
N ILE A 146 -37.53 -18.95 31.63
CA ILE A 146 -36.25 -19.23 31.00
C ILE A 146 -35.25 -19.79 32.02
N ASP A 147 -35.22 -19.25 33.24
CA ASP A 147 -34.34 -19.74 34.31
C ASP A 147 -34.75 -21.13 34.81
N LYS A 148 -36.05 -21.45 34.82
CA LYS A 148 -36.54 -22.81 35.12
C LYS A 148 -36.11 -23.80 34.03
N ILE A 149 -36.33 -23.46 32.75
CA ILE A 149 -35.91 -24.30 31.62
C ILE A 149 -34.39 -24.52 31.63
N ARG A 150 -33.62 -23.47 31.94
CA ARG A 150 -32.17 -23.57 32.07
C ARG A 150 -31.75 -24.55 33.16
N LYS A 151 -32.33 -24.44 34.37
CA LYS A 151 -32.05 -25.37 35.47
C LYS A 151 -32.44 -26.82 35.14
N GLU A 152 -33.59 -27.02 34.50
CA GLU A 152 -34.01 -28.36 34.06
C GLU A 152 -33.06 -28.96 33.01
N MET A 153 -32.54 -28.15 32.08
CA MET A 153 -31.54 -28.60 31.12
C MET A 153 -30.20 -28.94 31.80
N GLU A 154 -29.74 -28.12 32.74
CA GLU A 154 -28.50 -28.37 33.49
C GLU A 154 -28.60 -29.68 34.30
N GLU A 155 -29.76 -29.96 34.92
CA GLU A 155 -30.02 -31.22 35.63
C GLU A 155 -30.03 -32.43 34.68
N LYS A 156 -30.68 -32.31 33.51
CA LYS A 156 -30.70 -33.37 32.49
C LYS A 156 -29.30 -33.68 31.96
N ILE A 157 -28.47 -32.66 31.73
CA ILE A 157 -27.09 -32.83 31.29
C ILE A 157 -26.29 -33.59 32.36
N ARG A 158 -26.43 -33.21 33.63
CA ARG A 158 -25.75 -33.88 34.74
C ARG A 158 -26.11 -35.36 34.86
N ASN A 159 -27.40 -35.67 34.78
CA ASN A 159 -27.89 -37.05 34.83
C ASN A 159 -27.39 -37.90 33.65
N LEU A 160 -27.34 -37.33 32.45
CA LEU A 160 -26.81 -38.02 31.26
C LEU A 160 -25.32 -38.33 31.39
N LEU A 161 -24.53 -37.40 31.95
CA LEU A 161 -23.11 -37.62 32.21
C LEU A 161 -22.90 -38.76 33.23
N GLU A 162 -23.66 -38.78 34.33
CA GLU A 162 -23.53 -39.85 35.34
C GLU A 162 -23.92 -41.24 34.78
N VAL A 163 -24.98 -41.31 33.96
CA VAL A 163 -25.36 -42.54 33.26
C VAL A 163 -24.28 -42.97 32.26
N GLY A 164 -23.65 -42.02 31.56
CA GLY A 164 -22.51 -42.26 30.68
C GLY A 164 -21.35 -42.92 31.43
N GLU A 165 -20.94 -42.37 32.57
CA GLU A 165 -19.86 -42.93 33.38
C GLU A 165 -20.17 -44.34 33.91
N LYS A 166 -21.43 -44.63 34.28
CA LYS A 166 -21.85 -45.97 34.70
C LYS A 166 -21.75 -46.97 33.56
N LYS A 167 -22.16 -46.58 32.34
CA LYS A 167 -22.05 -47.42 31.14
C LYS A 167 -20.60 -47.67 30.77
N ASP A 168 -19.73 -46.67 30.84
CA ASP A 168 -18.30 -46.84 30.56
C ASP A 168 -17.63 -47.81 31.53
N LYS A 169 -17.98 -47.74 32.83
CA LYS A 169 -17.49 -48.70 33.83
C LYS A 169 -17.96 -50.12 33.53
N ALA A 170 -19.21 -50.30 33.11
CA ALA A 170 -19.74 -51.61 32.72
C ALA A 170 -19.05 -52.14 31.45
N LEU A 171 -18.82 -51.28 30.47
CA LEU A 171 -18.16 -51.61 29.22
C LEU A 171 -16.73 -52.09 29.45
N ARG A 172 -15.96 -51.40 30.30
CA ARG A 172 -14.60 -51.84 30.69
C ARG A 172 -14.58 -53.21 31.36
N LYS A 173 -15.60 -53.55 32.18
CA LYS A 173 -15.71 -54.89 32.79
C LYS A 173 -15.94 -55.96 31.74
N ILE A 174 -16.85 -55.70 30.79
CA ILE A 174 -17.13 -56.62 29.68
C ILE A 174 -15.89 -56.79 28.79
N GLU A 175 -15.18 -55.71 28.48
CA GLU A 175 -13.92 -55.77 27.71
C GLU A 175 -12.88 -56.63 28.42
N TYR A 176 -12.72 -56.46 29.74
CA TYR A 176 -11.81 -57.28 30.54
C TYR A 176 -12.17 -58.77 30.52
N GLU A 177 -13.46 -59.10 30.70
CA GLU A 177 -13.95 -60.48 30.62
C GLU A 177 -13.76 -61.07 29.22
N ASN A 178 -13.97 -60.28 28.16
CA ASN A 178 -13.78 -60.71 26.78
C ASN A 178 -12.30 -61.02 26.49
N ILE A 179 -11.37 -60.20 26.98
CA ILE A 179 -9.94 -60.48 26.91
C ILE A 179 -9.62 -61.80 27.64
N LYS A 180 -10.14 -61.99 28.85
CA LYS A 180 -9.93 -63.21 29.64
C LYS A 180 -10.44 -64.46 28.90
N LEU A 181 -11.62 -64.38 28.28
CA LEU A 181 -12.20 -65.47 27.50
C LEU A 181 -11.40 -65.76 26.23
N LYS A 182 -10.88 -64.74 25.54
CA LYS A 182 -10.00 -64.92 24.39
C LYS A 182 -8.72 -65.66 24.76
N THR A 183 -8.06 -65.29 25.86
CA THR A 183 -6.87 -65.99 26.34
C THR A 183 -7.15 -67.45 26.67
N LEU A 184 -8.26 -67.73 27.37
CA LEU A 184 -8.67 -69.10 27.70
C LEU A 184 -8.96 -69.93 26.43
N LEU A 185 -9.57 -69.31 25.42
CA LEU A 185 -9.85 -69.97 24.14
C LEU A 185 -8.56 -70.34 23.41
N GLU A 186 -7.57 -69.44 23.37
CA GLU A 186 -6.26 -69.70 22.78
C GLU A 186 -5.49 -70.81 23.51
N GLU A 187 -5.60 -70.88 24.84
CA GLU A 187 -5.07 -72.00 25.64
C GLU A 187 -5.73 -73.32 25.26
N LYS A 188 -7.07 -73.36 25.17
CA LYS A 188 -7.79 -74.58 24.77
C LYS A 188 -7.52 -75.02 23.34
N ILE A 189 -7.31 -74.08 22.41
CA ILE A 189 -6.86 -74.40 21.05
C ILE A 189 -5.48 -75.06 21.07
N ARG A 190 -4.53 -74.52 21.86
CA ARG A 190 -3.18 -75.11 22.01
C ARG A 190 -3.20 -76.50 22.65
N GLU A 191 -4.03 -76.72 23.67
CA GLU A 191 -4.24 -78.04 24.28
C GLU A 191 -4.82 -79.02 23.26
N TYR A 192 -5.87 -78.62 22.53
CA TYR A 192 -6.52 -79.45 21.51
C TYR A 192 -5.54 -79.86 20.41
N ASP A 193 -4.75 -78.92 19.89
CA ASP A 193 -3.74 -79.21 18.87
C ASP A 193 -2.64 -80.15 19.38
N SER A 194 -2.27 -80.06 20.66
CA SER A 194 -1.30 -80.96 21.29
C SER A 194 -1.86 -82.38 21.39
N ILE A 195 -3.09 -82.54 21.90
CA ILE A 195 -3.79 -83.83 21.99
C ILE A 195 -3.97 -84.44 20.59
N LYS A 196 -4.37 -83.63 19.60
CA LYS A 196 -4.53 -84.07 18.20
C LYS A 196 -3.21 -84.60 17.64
N LYS A 197 -2.08 -83.93 17.90
CA LYS A 197 -0.75 -84.41 17.50
C LYS A 197 -0.37 -85.72 18.20
N GLU A 198 -0.69 -85.87 19.48
CA GLU A 198 -0.47 -87.13 20.22
C GLU A 198 -1.32 -88.28 19.68
N LEU A 199 -2.60 -88.06 19.42
CA LEU A 199 -3.49 -89.06 18.79
C LEU A 199 -2.96 -89.54 17.45
N VAL A 200 -2.44 -88.62 16.62
CA VAL A 200 -1.82 -88.99 15.34
C VAL A 200 -0.54 -89.82 15.55
N LYS A 201 0.27 -89.54 16.57
CA LYS A 201 1.44 -90.37 16.91
C LYS A 201 1.04 -91.76 17.37
N ILE A 202 0.04 -91.88 18.25
CA ILE A 202 -0.47 -93.16 18.76
C ILE A 202 -1.01 -94.00 17.59
N ASN A 203 -1.86 -93.42 16.72
CA ASN A 203 -2.41 -94.12 15.55
C ASN A 203 -1.32 -94.59 14.54
N LYS A 204 -0.14 -93.96 14.53
CA LYS A 204 0.99 -94.42 13.70
C LYS A 204 1.76 -95.57 14.34
N MET A 205 1.73 -95.72 15.67
CA MET A 205 2.43 -96.79 16.40
C MET A 205 1.61 -98.07 16.55
N THR A 206 0.28 -97.99 16.47
CA THR A 206 -0.63 -99.14 16.45
C THR A 206 -1.47 -99.12 15.16
N PRO A 207 -1.12 -99.90 14.12
CA PRO A 207 -2.01 -100.07 12.97
C PRO A 207 -3.22 -100.90 13.43
N ALA A 208 -4.31 -100.22 13.77
CA ALA A 208 -5.55 -100.88 14.17
C ALA A 208 -6.15 -101.67 12.98
N LYS A 209 -6.45 -102.94 13.24
CA LYS A 209 -7.26 -103.80 12.38
C LYS A 209 -8.59 -103.10 12.08
N LYS A 210 -8.98 -103.08 10.80
CA LYS A 210 -10.24 -102.50 10.33
C LYS A 210 -11.42 -103.36 10.81
N ASP A 211 -12.11 -102.92 11.86
CA ASP A 211 -13.45 -103.40 12.18
C ASP A 211 -14.51 -102.47 11.55
N PRO A 212 -15.45 -102.99 10.72
CA PRO A 212 -16.38 -102.19 9.94
C PRO A 212 -17.67 -101.90 10.71
N ILE A 213 -17.59 -101.27 11.88
CA ILE A 213 -18.80 -100.95 12.68
C ILE A 213 -18.67 -99.56 13.33
N PHE A 214 -18.41 -98.51 12.55
CA PHE A 214 -18.48 -97.12 13.06
C PHE A 214 -19.00 -96.11 12.02
N GLY A 215 -19.74 -96.59 11.02
CA GLY A 215 -20.28 -95.77 9.93
C GLY A 215 -21.63 -95.07 10.21
N LEU A 216 -22.33 -95.39 11.29
CA LEU A 216 -23.74 -94.98 11.43
C LEU A 216 -24.02 -93.85 12.43
N GLN A 217 -23.07 -93.48 13.30
CA GLN A 217 -23.33 -92.49 14.36
C GLN A 217 -22.93 -91.05 14.02
N ASN A 218 -22.19 -90.82 12.93
CA ASN A 218 -21.70 -89.50 12.54
C ASN A 218 -22.64 -88.69 11.62
N SER A 219 -23.73 -89.29 11.10
CA SER A 219 -24.69 -88.58 10.24
C SER A 219 -25.83 -87.90 11.01
N PHE A 220 -26.11 -88.31 12.25
CA PHE A 220 -27.20 -87.72 13.05
C PHE A 220 -26.79 -86.48 13.85
N LYS A 221 -25.55 -86.39 14.35
CA LYS A 221 -25.11 -85.19 15.08
C LYS A 221 -24.89 -83.98 14.16
N LYS A 222 -24.48 -84.19 12.90
CA LYS A 222 -24.21 -83.10 11.95
C LYS A 222 -25.47 -82.35 11.49
N LYS A 223 -26.64 -83.00 11.47
CA LYS A 223 -27.92 -82.35 11.12
C LYS A 223 -28.49 -81.50 12.26
N HIS A 224 -28.21 -81.84 13.52
CA HIS A 224 -28.78 -81.12 14.66
C HIS A 224 -28.02 -79.82 15.01
N GLU A 225 -26.72 -79.75 14.71
CA GLU A 225 -25.90 -78.53 14.86
C GLU A 225 -26.12 -77.50 13.74
N LEU A 226 -26.38 -77.95 12.50
CA LEU A 226 -26.71 -77.06 11.39
C LEU A 226 -28.06 -76.33 11.60
N ASN A 227 -29.05 -76.99 12.21
CA ASN A 227 -30.37 -76.38 12.41
C ASN A 227 -30.41 -75.34 13.57
N LYS A 228 -29.45 -75.41 14.52
CA LYS A 228 -29.28 -74.38 15.57
C LYS A 228 -28.45 -73.18 15.11
N SER A 229 -27.53 -73.38 14.16
CA SER A 229 -26.71 -72.29 13.60
C SER A 229 -27.44 -71.50 12.50
N GLN A 230 -28.37 -72.12 11.76
CA GLN A 230 -29.22 -71.39 10.81
C GLN A 230 -30.24 -70.46 11.50
N ASN A 231 -30.86 -70.90 12.61
CA ASN A 231 -31.84 -70.09 13.35
C ASN A 231 -31.23 -68.89 14.13
N LEU A 232 -29.91 -68.87 14.34
CA LEU A 232 -29.19 -67.74 14.93
C LEU A 232 -28.68 -66.74 13.90
N LEU A 233 -28.49 -67.17 12.64
CA LEU A 233 -28.05 -66.31 11.55
C LEU A 233 -29.20 -65.46 10.99
N GLU A 234 -30.40 -66.03 10.84
CA GLU A 234 -31.59 -65.30 10.32
C GLU A 234 -32.15 -64.25 11.30
N ARG A 235 -31.88 -64.36 12.60
CA ARG A 235 -32.32 -63.36 13.59
C ARG A 235 -31.38 -62.16 13.72
N SER A 236 -30.26 -62.15 13.00
CA SER A 236 -29.24 -61.09 13.06
C SER A 236 -29.27 -60.12 11.88
N GLU A 237 -30.09 -60.36 10.86
CA GLU A 237 -30.22 -59.46 9.70
C GLU A 237 -31.14 -58.24 9.95
N SER A 238 -31.94 -58.22 11.01
CA SER A 238 -32.82 -57.06 11.32
C SER A 238 -32.11 -55.87 11.98
N LEU A 239 -30.78 -55.89 12.10
CA LEU A 239 -29.97 -54.79 12.66
C LEU A 239 -29.05 -54.13 11.61
N ARG A 240 -29.15 -54.52 10.33
CA ARG A 240 -28.29 -54.00 9.26
C ARG A 240 -28.83 -52.79 8.50
N GLU A 241 -30.01 -52.27 8.82
CA GLU A 241 -30.60 -51.12 8.10
C GLU A 241 -30.30 -49.73 8.66
N TYR A 242 -29.48 -49.58 9.71
CA TYR A 242 -29.16 -48.26 10.30
C TYR A 242 -27.72 -47.76 10.04
N SER A 243 -27.08 -48.16 8.94
CA SER A 243 -25.69 -47.74 8.63
C SER A 243 -25.46 -47.11 7.25
N HIS A 244 -26.47 -46.41 6.72
CA HIS A 244 -26.27 -45.41 5.66
C HIS A 244 -26.55 -43.99 6.14
N ILE A 245 -25.96 -43.60 7.28
CA ILE A 245 -25.73 -42.18 7.55
C ILE A 245 -24.44 -41.80 6.84
N LYS A 246 -24.61 -41.16 5.67
CA LYS A 246 -23.55 -40.43 4.97
C LYS A 246 -22.88 -39.50 5.98
N ARG A 247 -21.64 -39.79 6.37
CA ARG A 247 -20.73 -38.78 6.93
C ARG A 247 -20.52 -37.73 5.83
N LYS A 248 -21.30 -36.64 5.88
CA LYS A 248 -20.88 -35.38 5.28
C LYS A 248 -19.79 -34.81 6.18
N SER A 249 -18.62 -34.58 5.60
CA SER A 249 -17.54 -33.81 6.20
C SER A 249 -18.05 -32.42 6.60
N ILE A 250 -17.63 -31.96 7.78
CA ILE A 250 -17.88 -30.63 8.37
C ILE A 250 -16.97 -29.57 7.73
N SER A 251 -16.79 -29.60 6.40
CA SER A 251 -15.82 -28.73 5.70
C SER A 251 -16.37 -27.95 4.50
N GLU A 252 -17.66 -28.03 4.18
CA GLU A 252 -18.20 -27.36 2.97
C GLU A 252 -19.55 -26.63 3.18
N LEU A 253 -19.95 -26.36 4.43
CA LEU A 253 -21.24 -25.74 4.74
C LEU A 253 -21.22 -24.20 4.83
N ASP A 254 -20.22 -23.54 4.25
CA ASP A 254 -20.09 -22.06 4.28
C ASP A 254 -20.01 -21.38 2.90
N LEU A 255 -20.24 -22.09 1.78
CA LEU A 255 -20.12 -21.48 0.45
C LEU A 255 -21.33 -21.57 -0.49
N GLU A 256 -22.48 -22.07 -0.03
CA GLU A 256 -23.69 -22.09 -0.87
C GLU A 256 -24.94 -21.60 -0.13
N SER A 257 -24.97 -20.30 0.15
CA SER A 257 -26.24 -19.56 0.20
C SER A 257 -26.03 -18.15 -0.32
N ASN A 258 -26.16 -17.98 -1.64
CA ASN A 258 -26.64 -16.75 -2.29
C ASN A 258 -26.75 -16.97 -3.81
N LYS A 259 -27.78 -17.71 -4.22
CA LYS A 259 -28.38 -17.60 -5.56
C LYS A 259 -29.88 -17.45 -5.40
N SER A 260 -30.35 -16.20 -5.37
CA SER A 260 -31.44 -15.70 -6.23
C SER A 260 -32.01 -14.39 -5.70
N LEU A 261 -31.55 -13.26 -6.23
CA LEU A 261 -32.42 -12.12 -6.51
C LEU A 261 -32.04 -11.55 -7.88
N ASN A 262 -32.73 -12.07 -8.89
CA ASN A 262 -32.96 -11.36 -10.15
C ASN A 262 -33.99 -10.27 -9.86
N ILE A 263 -33.58 -9.00 -9.79
CA ILE A 263 -34.46 -7.86 -10.00
C ILE A 263 -33.74 -6.85 -10.92
N LYS A 264 -34.17 -6.90 -12.19
CA LYS A 264 -34.26 -5.86 -13.23
C LYS A 264 -33.21 -4.74 -13.25
N LYS A 265 -32.33 -4.85 -14.26
CA LYS A 265 -31.77 -3.69 -14.98
C LYS A 265 -32.91 -2.94 -15.67
N ASP A 266 -33.19 -1.71 -15.24
CA ASP A 266 -33.81 -0.72 -16.11
C ASP A 266 -32.73 0.22 -16.63
N SER A 267 -32.43 0.01 -17.91
CA SER A 267 -31.69 0.89 -18.79
C SER A 267 -32.55 2.09 -19.17
N LYS A 268 -32.13 3.31 -18.83
CA LYS A 268 -32.36 4.50 -19.66
C LYS A 268 -31.13 5.41 -19.59
N GLU A 269 -30.22 5.22 -20.55
CA GLU A 269 -29.53 6.37 -21.14
C GLU A 269 -30.58 7.32 -21.74
N PRO A 270 -30.26 8.61 -21.80
CA PRO A 270 -30.11 9.15 -23.14
C PRO A 270 -28.77 9.88 -23.33
N LYS A 271 -28.17 9.55 -24.47
CA LYS A 271 -27.13 10.32 -25.16
C LYS A 271 -27.66 11.70 -25.54
N SER A 272 -26.87 12.74 -25.35
CA SER A 272 -26.30 13.59 -26.42
C SER A 272 -26.00 15.02 -25.93
N ALA A 273 -24.80 15.49 -26.28
CA ALA A 273 -24.45 16.89 -26.60
C ALA A 273 -24.79 17.99 -25.57
N ASP A 274 -23.78 18.56 -24.90
CA ASP A 274 -23.04 19.68 -25.48
C ASP A 274 -21.91 20.13 -24.54
N ILE A 275 -20.71 20.17 -25.10
CA ILE A 275 -19.55 20.83 -24.52
C ILE A 275 -19.74 22.32 -24.81
N MET A 276 -20.13 23.11 -23.80
CA MET A 276 -19.98 24.56 -23.82
C MET A 276 -19.00 25.01 -22.75
N THR A 277 -17.79 25.31 -23.20
CA THR A 277 -16.87 26.27 -22.61
C THR A 277 -17.59 27.60 -22.40
N ARG A 278 -17.72 28.04 -21.14
CA ARG A 278 -18.09 29.42 -20.85
C ARG A 278 -17.20 30.01 -19.77
N GLY A 279 -16.06 30.52 -20.22
CA GLY A 279 -15.46 31.67 -19.57
C GLY A 279 -16.37 32.88 -19.77
N GLN A 280 -16.59 33.66 -18.70
CA GLN A 280 -16.70 35.12 -18.67
C GLN A 280 -17.01 35.55 -17.24
N LYS A 281 -16.04 36.19 -16.57
CA LYS A 281 -16.02 37.65 -16.32
C LYS A 281 -17.24 38.17 -15.55
N ARG A 282 -17.06 38.37 -14.24
CA ARG A 282 -17.52 39.58 -13.51
C ARG A 282 -16.45 39.88 -12.44
N ARG A 283 -15.48 40.73 -12.76
CA ARG A 283 -15.37 42.15 -12.34
C ARG A 283 -15.61 42.33 -10.83
N PHE A 284 -14.51 42.28 -10.08
CA PHE A 284 -14.36 43.05 -8.86
C PHE A 284 -14.43 44.54 -9.20
N THR A 285 -15.30 45.28 -8.52
CA THR A 285 -15.12 46.72 -8.32
C THR A 285 -14.62 46.91 -6.91
N GLU A 286 -13.30 47.09 -6.79
CA GLU A 286 -12.69 47.75 -5.62
C GLU A 286 -13.19 49.19 -5.57
N LYS A 287 -13.81 49.58 -4.45
CA LYS A 287 -13.76 50.97 -4.00
C LYS A 287 -12.66 51.05 -2.94
N LEU A 288 -11.50 51.48 -3.41
CA LEU A 288 -10.49 52.17 -2.61
C LEU A 288 -11.15 53.33 -1.85
N ASN A 289 -11.08 53.29 -0.52
CA ASN A 289 -11.06 54.50 0.30
C ASN A 289 -9.76 54.47 1.09
N SER A 290 -8.71 55.02 0.47
CA SER A 290 -7.55 55.55 1.15
C SER A 290 -7.80 57.03 1.43
N SER A 291 -7.82 57.44 2.69
CA SER A 291 -7.42 58.80 3.04
C SER A 291 -6.68 58.80 4.38
N ARG A 292 -5.36 58.75 4.23
CA ARG A 292 -4.30 59.46 4.95
C ARG A 292 -4.64 60.15 6.29
N LYS A 293 -3.93 59.69 7.34
CA LYS A 293 -3.23 60.50 8.37
C LYS A 293 -2.38 61.60 7.70
N SER A 294 -2.01 62.77 8.23
CA SER A 294 -2.03 63.48 9.52
C SER A 294 -1.59 64.94 9.24
N ASN A 295 -1.66 65.81 10.26
CA ASN A 295 -0.83 67.02 10.56
C ASN A 295 -1.78 68.07 11.21
N ASN A 296 -1.58 68.68 12.39
CA ASN A 296 -0.36 69.13 13.11
C ASN A 296 0.68 69.80 12.23
#